data_AF-A0A2D8UGC1-F1
#
_entry.id   AF-A0A2D8UGC1-F1
#
_cell.length_a   1.000
_cell.length_b   1.000
_cell.length_c   1.000
_cell.angle_alpha   90.00
_cell.angle_beta   90.00
_cell.angle_gamma   90.00
#
_symmetry.space_group_name_H-M   'P 1'
#
loop_
_entity.id
_entity.type
_entity.pdbx_description
1 polymer ?
#
loop_
_entity_poly.entity_id
_entity_poly.type
_entity_poly.pdbx_seq_one_letter_code
_entity_poly.pdbx_strand_id
1 'polypeptide(L)'
;MKEQDVLSQMEYPIDVMLLIHKAFSADAADVEQYIGDFDEEHSMQSFTLSFNEWAVAMMYHADMEDAHMTVDMEIDYARDNENEHTDIHTALEGVESLINLNENKDLEYRVKEAILSLSDALHVEVINKLQDVMDVLDEEIGQQALIPRTKRHLFEKVVNARVTQDDHFENEEAFILPIIREHWSEEEQLALVKILLLDNESDNPRWFIEWMTPYLSQNEKALLDDLEQKVSNL
;
A
#
# COMPACT_ATOMS: atom_id res chain seq x y z
N MET A 1 -15.87 -8.30 -7.25
CA MET A 1 -14.45 -8.09 -7.58
C MET A 1 -13.62 -9.37 -7.61
N LYS A 2 -13.97 -10.44 -6.87
CA LYS A 2 -13.19 -11.69 -6.76
C LYS A 2 -12.98 -12.49 -8.07
N GLU A 3 -13.70 -12.20 -9.16
CA GLU A 3 -13.66 -13.04 -10.38
C GLU A 3 -12.86 -12.47 -11.55
N GLN A 4 -12.48 -11.19 -11.54
CA GLN A 4 -11.70 -10.62 -12.64
C GLN A 4 -10.23 -10.56 -12.24
N ASP A 5 -9.39 -11.16 -13.08
CA ASP A 5 -7.94 -11.06 -12.94
C ASP A 5 -7.51 -9.60 -13.16
N VAL A 6 -6.71 -9.06 -12.23
CA VAL A 6 -5.99 -7.79 -12.44
C VAL A 6 -4.81 -8.01 -13.39
N LEU A 7 -4.25 -9.22 -13.38
CA LEU A 7 -3.15 -9.63 -14.25
C LEU A 7 -3.42 -11.00 -14.87
N SER A 8 -3.21 -11.08 -16.19
CA SER A 8 -3.19 -12.36 -16.92
C SER A 8 -1.80 -13.01 -16.91
N GLN A 9 -0.75 -12.22 -16.74
CA GLN A 9 0.66 -12.62 -16.64
C GLN A 9 1.45 -11.51 -15.91
N MET A 10 2.58 -11.86 -15.29
CA MET A 10 3.55 -10.89 -14.77
C MET A 10 4.63 -10.64 -15.82
N GLU A 11 4.81 -9.38 -16.24
CA GLU A 11 5.87 -8.98 -17.16
C GLU A 11 7.16 -8.67 -16.39
N TYR A 12 7.01 -8.05 -15.21
CA TYR A 12 8.08 -7.70 -14.29
C TYR A 12 7.81 -8.33 -12.91
N PRO A 13 8.84 -8.72 -12.13
CA PRO A 13 8.64 -9.21 -10.77
C PRO A 13 7.81 -8.26 -9.90
N ILE A 14 8.03 -6.96 -10.02
CA ILE A 14 7.30 -5.94 -9.24
C ILE A 14 5.80 -5.86 -9.58
N ASP A 15 5.33 -6.50 -10.67
CA ASP A 15 3.90 -6.57 -10.99
C ASP A 15 3.08 -7.29 -9.91
N VAL A 16 3.73 -8.01 -8.98
CA VAL A 16 3.08 -8.57 -7.79
C VAL A 16 2.36 -7.52 -6.94
N MET A 17 2.82 -6.26 -6.98
CA MET A 17 2.16 -5.12 -6.34
C MET A 17 0.68 -5.03 -6.70
N LEU A 18 0.34 -5.30 -7.97
CA LEU A 18 -1.05 -5.29 -8.42
C LEU A 18 -1.89 -6.40 -7.76
N LEU A 19 -1.28 -7.54 -7.43
CA LEU A 19 -1.95 -8.60 -6.65
C LEU A 19 -2.10 -8.21 -5.18
N ILE A 20 -1.08 -7.55 -4.61
CA ILE A 20 -1.11 -7.01 -3.25
C ILE A 20 -2.24 -5.98 -3.12
N HIS A 21 -2.28 -4.97 -3.99
CA HIS A 21 -3.31 -3.92 -3.99
C HIS A 21 -4.70 -4.49 -4.21
N LYS A 22 -4.85 -5.45 -5.13
CA LYS A 22 -6.14 -6.16 -5.31
C LYS A 22 -6.59 -6.84 -4.03
N ALA A 23 -5.69 -7.50 -3.30
CA ALA A 23 -6.03 -8.16 -2.05
C ALA A 23 -6.47 -7.12 -1.00
N PHE A 24 -5.77 -6.01 -0.86
CA PHE A 24 -6.16 -4.92 0.02
C PHE A 24 -7.50 -4.28 -0.32
N SER A 25 -7.77 -3.97 -1.60
CA SER A 25 -9.05 -3.41 -2.01
C SER A 25 -10.20 -4.40 -1.79
N ALA A 26 -9.95 -5.70 -1.92
CA ALA A 26 -10.93 -6.74 -1.62
C ALA A 26 -11.17 -6.90 -0.10
N ASP A 27 -10.11 -6.88 0.70
CA ASP A 27 -10.19 -6.97 2.17
C ASP A 27 -10.92 -5.76 2.77
N ALA A 28 -10.56 -4.55 2.34
CA ALA A 28 -11.23 -3.32 2.76
C ALA A 28 -12.72 -3.29 2.38
N ALA A 29 -13.09 -3.88 1.23
CA ALA A 29 -14.49 -4.02 0.82
C ALA A 29 -15.24 -5.05 1.69
N ASP A 30 -14.60 -6.17 2.04
CA ASP A 30 -15.17 -7.16 2.96
C ASP A 30 -15.37 -6.52 4.36
N VAL A 31 -14.40 -5.74 4.87
CA VAL A 31 -14.49 -4.95 6.13
C VAL A 31 -15.66 -3.96 6.11
N GLU A 32 -15.84 -3.19 5.03
CA GLU A 32 -16.98 -2.28 4.87
C GLU A 32 -18.32 -3.04 4.93
N GLN A 33 -18.39 -4.22 4.30
CA GLN A 33 -19.60 -5.02 4.27
C GLN A 33 -20.02 -5.51 5.66
N TYR A 34 -19.07 -5.90 6.52
CA TYR A 34 -19.36 -6.27 7.92
C TYR A 34 -20.15 -5.18 8.66
N ILE A 35 -19.87 -3.91 8.37
CA ILE A 35 -20.60 -2.78 8.97
C ILE A 35 -22.01 -2.70 8.39
N GLY A 36 -22.20 -2.89 7.09
CA GLY A 36 -23.53 -2.93 6.47
C GLY A 36 -24.45 -3.96 7.14
N ASP A 37 -23.90 -5.16 7.36
CA ASP A 37 -24.62 -6.38 7.73
C ASP A 37 -24.55 -6.72 9.23
N PHE A 38 -24.36 -5.74 10.14
CA PHE A 38 -24.46 -5.96 11.61
C PHE A 38 -25.85 -6.50 12.04
N ASP A 39 -26.05 -7.80 11.84
CA ASP A 39 -27.19 -8.66 12.18
C ASP A 39 -26.66 -9.85 13.02
N GLU A 40 -27.49 -10.84 13.41
CA GLU A 40 -27.10 -11.94 14.34
C GLU A 40 -25.84 -12.75 13.91
N GLU A 41 -25.44 -12.71 12.64
CA GLU A 41 -24.30 -13.46 12.08
C GLU A 41 -22.98 -12.65 12.07
N HIS A 42 -23.03 -11.31 12.07
CA HIS A 42 -21.87 -10.43 11.98
C HIS A 42 -21.78 -9.58 13.24
N SER A 43 -20.88 -9.97 14.14
CA SER A 43 -20.69 -9.30 15.43
C SER A 43 -19.64 -8.19 15.35
N MET A 44 -19.66 -7.28 16.32
CA MET A 44 -18.55 -6.32 16.50
C MET A 44 -17.19 -7.04 16.59
N GLN A 45 -17.14 -8.24 17.16
CA GLN A 45 -15.90 -9.02 17.27
C GLN A 45 -15.40 -9.47 15.90
N SER A 46 -16.31 -9.92 15.02
CA SER A 46 -15.98 -10.34 13.65
C SER A 46 -15.46 -9.15 12.84
N PHE A 47 -16.11 -7.99 12.97
CA PHE A 47 -15.63 -6.74 12.37
C PHE A 47 -14.23 -6.36 12.90
N THR A 48 -14.04 -6.31 14.21
CA THR A 48 -12.75 -5.94 14.82
C THR A 48 -11.63 -6.87 14.38
N LEU A 49 -11.89 -8.18 14.29
CA LEU A 49 -10.90 -9.13 13.80
C LEU A 49 -10.50 -8.83 12.35
N SER A 50 -11.48 -8.71 11.45
CA SER A 50 -11.23 -8.44 10.04
C SER A 50 -10.54 -7.09 9.83
N PHE A 51 -10.94 -6.06 10.57
CA PHE A 51 -10.30 -4.74 10.52
C PHE A 51 -8.83 -4.80 11.00
N ASN A 52 -8.55 -5.54 12.09
CA ASN A 52 -7.18 -5.67 12.59
C ASN A 52 -6.28 -6.43 11.61
N GLU A 53 -6.79 -7.48 10.96
CA GLU A 53 -6.06 -8.21 9.91
C GLU A 53 -5.69 -7.26 8.76
N TRP A 54 -6.66 -6.49 8.27
CA TRP A 54 -6.44 -5.46 7.24
C TRP A 54 -5.40 -4.42 7.67
N ALA A 55 -5.53 -3.86 8.89
CA ALA A 55 -4.64 -2.82 9.39
C ALA A 55 -3.19 -3.32 9.57
N VAL A 56 -3.00 -4.53 10.11
CA VAL A 56 -1.67 -5.14 10.27
C VAL A 56 -1.02 -5.41 8.91
N ALA A 57 -1.79 -5.93 7.94
CA ALA A 57 -1.30 -6.12 6.58
C ALA A 57 -0.84 -4.80 5.96
N MET A 58 -1.64 -3.73 6.09
CA MET A 58 -1.32 -2.41 5.54
C MET A 58 -0.08 -1.79 6.18
N MET A 59 0.04 -1.87 7.51
CA MET A 59 1.21 -1.36 8.23
C MET A 59 2.49 -2.09 7.77
N TYR A 60 2.45 -3.42 7.67
CA TYR A 60 3.57 -4.19 7.15
C TYR A 60 3.96 -3.75 5.74
N HIS A 61 2.97 -3.62 4.85
CA HIS A 61 3.20 -3.25 3.46
C HIS A 61 3.87 -1.88 3.33
N ALA A 62 3.29 -0.84 3.96
CA ALA A 62 3.81 0.51 3.95
C ALA A 62 5.21 0.59 4.59
N ASP A 63 5.45 -0.12 5.70
CA ASP A 63 6.77 -0.16 6.33
C ASP A 63 7.84 -0.77 5.40
N MET A 64 7.51 -1.83 4.65
CA MET A 64 8.44 -2.45 3.71
C MET A 64 8.73 -1.55 2.51
N GLU A 65 7.73 -0.81 2.05
CA GLU A 65 7.86 0.16 0.95
C GLU A 65 8.71 1.36 1.35
N ASP A 66 8.43 1.96 2.51
CA ASP A 66 9.22 3.07 3.04
C ASP A 66 10.67 2.65 3.29
N ALA A 67 10.91 1.42 3.78
CA ALA A 67 12.25 0.96 4.10
C ALA A 67 13.10 0.58 2.87
N HIS A 68 12.47 0.09 1.79
CA HIS A 68 13.18 -0.59 0.71
C HIS A 68 12.82 -0.10 -0.70
N MET A 69 11.68 0.52 -0.89
CA MET A 69 11.27 1.04 -2.20
C MET A 69 11.67 2.51 -2.35
N THR A 70 11.36 3.37 -1.37
CA THR A 70 11.59 4.82 -1.46
C THR A 70 13.02 5.22 -1.12
N VAL A 71 13.62 4.64 -0.07
CA VAL A 71 15.00 4.92 0.35
C VAL A 71 16.04 4.51 -0.71
N ASP A 72 15.87 3.35 -1.36
CA ASP A 72 16.82 2.89 -2.37
C ASP A 72 16.72 3.74 -3.66
N MET A 73 15.53 4.28 -3.96
CA MET A 73 15.38 5.28 -5.01
C MET A 73 16.11 6.59 -4.66
N GLU A 74 15.98 7.12 -3.44
CA GLU A 74 16.71 8.34 -3.02
C GLU A 74 18.24 8.18 -3.15
N ILE A 75 18.78 7.00 -2.80
CA ILE A 75 20.22 6.71 -2.85
C ILE A 75 20.75 6.65 -4.29
N ASP A 76 20.02 6.01 -5.21
CA ASP A 76 20.44 5.93 -6.61
C ASP A 76 20.39 7.29 -7.31
N TYR A 77 19.41 8.14 -6.99
CA TYR A 77 19.35 9.49 -7.54
C TYR A 77 20.35 10.48 -6.89
N ALA A 78 20.63 10.35 -5.59
CA ALA A 78 21.65 11.16 -4.92
C ALA A 78 23.07 10.88 -5.46
N ARG A 79 23.36 9.62 -5.87
CA ARG A 79 24.66 9.24 -6.43
C ARG A 79 24.94 9.87 -7.79
N ASP A 80 23.91 10.24 -8.55
CA ASP A 80 24.10 10.79 -9.89
C ASP A 80 24.41 12.30 -9.87
N ASN A 81 24.23 13.00 -8.74
CA ASN A 81 24.48 14.45 -8.69
C ASN A 81 24.83 15.03 -7.30
N GLU A 82 25.74 14.39 -6.54
CA GLU A 82 26.20 14.76 -5.18
C GLU A 82 26.61 16.24 -4.94
N ASN A 83 26.66 17.13 -5.93
CA ASN A 83 27.16 18.50 -5.80
C ASN A 83 26.10 19.61 -5.58
N GLU A 84 24.79 19.33 -5.69
CA GLU A 84 23.77 20.39 -5.82
C GLU A 84 22.71 20.44 -4.70
N HIS A 85 22.92 19.73 -3.60
CA HIS A 85 21.94 19.60 -2.51
C HIS A 85 21.99 20.76 -1.49
N THR A 86 21.42 21.92 -1.84
CA THR A 86 21.00 22.89 -0.80
C THR A 86 19.61 23.48 -1.10
N ASP A 87 18.66 23.18 -0.21
CA ASP A 87 17.36 23.84 0.04
C ASP A 87 16.13 23.48 -0.82
N ILE A 88 15.48 22.34 -0.48
CA ILE A 88 14.18 21.90 -1.05
C ILE A 88 12.96 22.44 -0.27
N HIS A 89 13.12 22.86 0.99
CA HIS A 89 11.97 23.25 1.83
C HIS A 89 11.24 24.53 1.37
N THR A 90 11.85 25.33 0.48
CA THR A 90 11.27 26.57 -0.06
C THR A 90 10.53 26.36 -1.39
N ALA A 91 10.70 25.21 -2.06
CA ALA A 91 10.22 25.02 -3.44
C ALA A 91 8.73 24.68 -3.55
N LEU A 92 8.11 24.12 -2.50
CA LEU A 92 6.70 23.69 -2.49
C LEU A 92 5.71 24.86 -2.50
N GLU A 93 6.08 26.05 -2.01
CA GLU A 93 5.23 27.26 -2.11
C GLU A 93 5.25 27.90 -3.51
N GLY A 94 6.13 27.43 -4.40
CA GLY A 94 6.48 28.12 -5.65
C GLY A 94 6.00 27.47 -6.94
N VAL A 95 5.07 26.51 -6.91
CA VAL A 95 4.66 25.73 -8.12
C VAL A 95 4.21 26.62 -9.29
N GLU A 96 3.60 27.79 -9.04
CA GLU A 96 3.27 28.76 -10.10
C GLU A 96 4.46 29.52 -10.70
N SER A 97 5.57 29.65 -9.96
CA SER A 97 6.76 30.41 -10.38
C SER A 97 7.76 29.59 -11.20
N LEU A 98 7.59 28.27 -11.27
CA LEU A 98 8.58 27.31 -11.79
C LEU A 98 8.50 27.04 -13.30
N ILE A 99 7.51 27.60 -14.01
CA ILE A 99 7.29 27.35 -15.45
C ILE A 99 8.40 27.95 -16.35
N ASN A 100 9.41 28.64 -15.81
CA ASN A 100 10.36 29.44 -16.60
C ASN A 100 11.85 29.09 -16.50
N LEU A 101 12.25 27.92 -16.00
CA LEU A 101 13.66 27.50 -16.07
C LEU A 101 13.84 26.22 -16.88
N ASN A 102 14.56 26.39 -17.98
CA ASN A 102 14.76 25.48 -19.08
C ASN A 102 15.98 24.59 -18.82
N GLU A 103 15.90 23.73 -17.80
CA GLU A 103 16.81 22.59 -17.62
C GLU A 103 15.97 21.34 -17.31
N ASN A 104 15.68 20.58 -18.37
CA ASN A 104 14.72 19.47 -18.37
C ASN A 104 15.07 18.36 -17.34
N LYS A 105 16.35 18.21 -16.97
CA LYS A 105 16.82 17.21 -16.02
C LYS A 105 16.60 17.60 -14.56
N ASP A 106 16.77 18.88 -14.20
CA ASP A 106 16.48 19.37 -12.84
C ASP A 106 14.97 19.28 -12.55
N LEU A 107 14.15 19.62 -13.55
CA LEU A 107 12.70 19.48 -13.44
C LEU A 107 12.28 18.00 -13.30
N GLU A 108 12.87 17.10 -14.08
CA GLU A 108 12.59 15.66 -13.98
C GLU A 108 12.95 15.11 -12.59
N TYR A 109 14.13 15.46 -12.07
CA TYR A 109 14.55 15.07 -10.72
C TYR A 109 13.58 15.57 -9.64
N ARG A 110 13.23 16.86 -9.68
CA ARG A 110 12.34 17.47 -8.69
C ARG A 110 10.90 16.94 -8.75
N VAL A 111 10.44 16.55 -9.94
CA VAL A 111 9.15 15.86 -10.10
C VAL A 111 9.20 14.48 -9.47
N LYS A 112 10.30 13.72 -9.64
CA LYS A 112 10.46 12.39 -9.01
C LYS A 112 10.54 12.49 -7.48
N GLU A 113 11.33 13.42 -6.94
CA GLU A 113 11.39 13.67 -5.49
C GLU A 113 10.00 14.02 -4.92
N ALA A 114 9.24 14.88 -5.62
CA ALA A 114 7.89 15.24 -5.20
C ALA A 114 6.93 14.03 -5.24
N ILE A 115 7.10 13.11 -6.18
CA ILE A 115 6.34 11.86 -6.26
C ILE A 115 6.67 10.94 -5.07
N LEU A 116 7.95 10.76 -4.73
CA LEU A 116 8.38 9.95 -3.59
C LEU A 116 7.85 10.52 -2.27
N SER A 117 8.06 11.82 -2.04
CA SER A 117 7.53 12.50 -0.85
C SER A 117 5.99 12.46 -0.78
N LEU A 118 5.30 12.43 -1.93
CA LEU A 118 3.85 12.27 -1.95
C LEU A 118 3.45 10.84 -1.55
N SER A 119 4.17 9.82 -2.01
CA SER A 119 3.96 8.42 -1.61
C SER A 119 4.12 8.25 -0.10
N ASP A 120 5.20 8.73 0.50
CA ASP A 120 5.41 8.70 1.96
C ASP A 120 4.28 9.42 2.73
N ALA A 121 3.85 10.59 2.22
CA ALA A 121 2.76 11.34 2.83
C ALA A 121 1.42 10.59 2.76
N LEU A 122 1.19 9.86 1.68
CA LEU A 122 0.00 9.03 1.48
C LEU A 122 0.02 7.82 2.42
N HIS A 123 1.17 7.17 2.67
CA HIS A 123 1.28 6.15 3.72
C HIS A 123 0.86 6.68 5.08
N VAL A 124 1.41 7.82 5.49
CA VAL A 124 1.04 8.47 6.75
C VAL A 124 -0.46 8.80 6.78
N GLU A 125 -1.04 9.24 5.66
CA GLU A 125 -2.48 9.49 5.59
C GLU A 125 -3.31 8.21 5.78
N VAL A 126 -2.98 7.11 5.07
CA VAL A 126 -3.64 5.81 5.20
C VAL A 126 -3.59 5.32 6.64
N ILE A 127 -2.42 5.32 7.27
CA ILE A 127 -2.25 4.90 8.67
C ILE A 127 -3.08 5.76 9.62
N ASN A 128 -3.14 7.07 9.41
CA ASN A 128 -4.00 7.95 10.20
C ASN A 128 -5.50 7.62 10.02
N LYS A 129 -5.94 7.22 8.83
CA LYS A 129 -7.34 6.79 8.61
C LYS A 129 -7.66 5.45 9.26
N LEU A 130 -6.70 4.53 9.31
CA LEU A 130 -6.86 3.29 10.08
C LEU A 130 -6.92 3.58 11.58
N GLN A 131 -6.08 4.48 12.09
CA GLN A 131 -6.14 4.93 13.48
C GLN A 131 -7.50 5.56 13.84
N ASP A 132 -8.06 6.38 12.94
CA ASP A 132 -9.40 6.95 13.09
C ASP A 132 -10.48 5.87 13.28
N VAL A 133 -10.33 4.69 12.68
CA VAL A 133 -11.25 3.54 12.87
C VAL A 133 -11.01 2.87 14.23
N MET A 134 -9.74 2.67 14.61
CA MET A 134 -9.37 2.12 15.92
C MET A 134 -9.90 2.98 17.07
N ASP A 135 -9.80 4.31 16.96
CA ASP A 135 -10.29 5.23 17.99
C ASP A 135 -11.80 5.06 18.23
N VAL A 136 -12.59 4.86 17.18
CA VAL A 136 -14.03 4.59 17.28
C VAL A 136 -14.28 3.23 17.93
N LEU A 137 -13.47 2.21 17.63
CA LEU A 137 -13.57 0.90 18.28
C LEU A 137 -13.26 0.98 19.78
N ASP A 138 -12.20 1.71 20.15
CA ASP A 138 -11.74 1.88 21.53
C ASP A 138 -12.76 2.63 22.40
N GLU A 139 -13.43 3.64 21.86
CA GLU A 139 -14.52 4.36 22.54
C GLU A 139 -15.74 3.46 22.83
N GLU A 140 -15.89 2.38 22.08
CA GLU A 140 -17.03 1.45 22.14
C GLU A 140 -16.70 0.15 22.90
N ILE A 141 -15.44 -0.03 23.33
CA ILE A 141 -15.01 -1.17 24.16
C ILE A 141 -15.84 -1.25 25.44
N GLY A 142 -16.65 -2.29 25.55
CA GLY A 142 -17.52 -2.58 26.69
C GLY A 142 -19.02 -2.37 26.43
N GLN A 143 -19.42 -1.86 25.25
CA GLN A 143 -20.83 -1.78 24.87
C GLN A 143 -21.27 -3.07 24.15
N GLN A 144 -22.37 -3.69 24.62
CA GLN A 144 -22.93 -4.93 24.04
C GLN A 144 -23.69 -4.71 22.73
N ALA A 145 -24.02 -3.46 22.37
CA ALA A 145 -24.77 -3.15 21.16
C ALA A 145 -24.34 -1.79 20.60
N LEU A 146 -23.91 -1.77 19.33
CA LEU A 146 -23.70 -0.56 18.55
C LEU A 146 -25.01 0.21 18.40
N ILE A 147 -25.06 1.42 18.93
CA ILE A 147 -26.17 2.32 18.61
C ILE A 147 -26.09 2.75 17.13
N PRO A 148 -27.21 3.05 16.46
CA PRO A 148 -27.21 3.42 15.03
C PRO A 148 -26.29 4.59 14.68
N ARG A 149 -26.01 5.49 15.63
CA ARG A 149 -25.07 6.60 15.46
C ARG A 149 -23.63 6.10 15.30
N THR A 150 -23.19 5.22 16.19
CA THR A 150 -21.85 4.63 16.16
C THR A 150 -21.67 3.77 14.91
N LYS A 151 -22.68 2.99 14.50
CA LYS A 151 -22.65 2.23 13.24
C LYS A 151 -22.37 3.12 12.02
N ARG A 152 -23.04 4.28 11.93
CA ARG A 152 -22.79 5.25 10.84
C ARG A 152 -21.42 5.90 10.94
N HIS A 153 -20.96 6.19 12.14
CA HIS A 153 -19.66 6.82 12.34
C HIS A 153 -18.52 5.87 11.96
N LEU A 154 -18.60 4.61 12.40
CA LEU A 154 -17.66 3.56 12.02
C LEU A 154 -17.67 3.32 10.51
N PHE A 155 -18.85 3.28 9.89
CA PHE A 155 -19.00 3.18 8.44
C PHE A 155 -18.28 4.32 7.72
N GLU A 156 -18.50 5.57 8.14
CA GLU A 156 -17.84 6.74 7.57
C GLU A 156 -16.31 6.63 7.67
N LYS A 157 -15.79 6.21 8.83
CA LYS A 157 -14.34 6.07 9.03
C LYS A 157 -13.73 4.98 8.14
N VAL A 158 -14.37 3.82 8.04
CA VAL A 158 -13.90 2.73 7.17
C VAL A 158 -13.96 3.10 5.69
N VAL A 159 -15.03 3.77 5.24
CA VAL A 159 -15.11 4.28 3.86
C VAL A 159 -13.97 5.25 3.57
N ASN A 160 -13.68 6.18 4.48
CA ASN A 160 -12.58 7.12 4.30
C ASN A 160 -11.23 6.40 4.23
N ALA A 161 -10.98 5.42 5.11
CA ALA A 161 -9.75 4.64 5.10
C ALA A 161 -9.58 3.87 3.79
N ARG A 162 -10.64 3.21 3.30
CA ARG A 162 -10.59 2.53 2.00
C ARG A 162 -10.32 3.48 0.85
N VAL A 163 -11.02 4.62 0.77
CA VAL A 163 -10.82 5.57 -0.33
C VAL A 163 -9.39 6.11 -0.34
N THR A 164 -8.87 6.51 0.83
CA THR A 164 -7.48 6.98 0.94
C THR A 164 -6.48 5.88 0.54
N GLN A 165 -6.72 4.63 0.91
CA GLN A 165 -5.91 3.49 0.48
C GLN A 165 -5.94 3.31 -1.05
N ASP A 166 -7.12 3.23 -1.64
CA ASP A 166 -7.26 2.99 -3.08
C ASP A 166 -6.64 4.15 -3.89
N ASP A 167 -6.81 5.40 -3.43
CA ASP A 167 -6.14 6.58 -4.01
C ASP A 167 -4.61 6.47 -3.92
N HIS A 168 -4.09 5.97 -2.79
CA HIS A 168 -2.67 5.74 -2.59
C HIS A 168 -2.13 4.69 -3.57
N PHE A 169 -2.77 3.52 -3.69
CA PHE A 169 -2.39 2.49 -4.65
C PHE A 169 -2.46 2.98 -6.10
N GLU A 170 -3.49 3.73 -6.48
CA GLU A 170 -3.59 4.32 -7.82
C GLU A 170 -2.39 5.23 -8.13
N ASN A 171 -1.88 5.98 -7.13
CA ASN A 171 -0.69 6.80 -7.30
C ASN A 171 0.57 5.94 -7.50
N GLU A 172 0.75 4.90 -6.71
CA GLU A 172 1.92 4.02 -6.83
C GLU A 172 1.94 3.28 -8.17
N GLU A 173 0.81 2.74 -8.58
CA GLU A 173 0.66 2.04 -9.86
C GLU A 173 0.92 2.97 -11.05
N ALA A 174 0.51 4.24 -10.95
CA ALA A 174 0.67 5.23 -12.01
C ALA A 174 2.07 5.85 -12.07
N PHE A 175 2.76 5.98 -10.93
CA PHE A 175 3.99 6.78 -10.83
C PHE A 175 5.20 6.01 -10.31
N ILE A 176 5.04 5.16 -9.30
CA ILE A 176 6.16 4.44 -8.66
C ILE A 176 6.53 3.17 -9.43
N LEU A 177 5.56 2.29 -9.71
CA LEU A 177 5.83 1.03 -10.41
C LEU A 177 6.49 1.23 -11.78
N PRO A 178 6.13 2.22 -12.61
CA PRO A 178 6.84 2.49 -13.86
C PRO A 178 8.32 2.85 -13.66
N ILE A 179 8.65 3.61 -12.60
CA ILE A 179 10.04 3.97 -12.30
C ILE A 179 10.85 2.71 -11.97
N ILE A 180 10.31 1.82 -11.13
CA ILE A 180 10.96 0.55 -10.76
C ILE A 180 11.14 -0.34 -11.99
N ARG A 181 10.10 -0.50 -12.81
CA ARG A 181 10.17 -1.31 -14.04
C ARG A 181 11.24 -0.80 -15.02
N GLU A 182 11.43 0.51 -15.10
CA GLU A 182 12.39 1.12 -16.03
C GLU A 182 13.84 1.09 -15.51
N HIS A 183 14.04 1.31 -14.21
CA HIS A 183 15.37 1.58 -13.66
C HIS A 183 15.98 0.40 -12.89
N TRP A 184 15.15 -0.49 -12.33
CA TRP A 184 15.63 -1.60 -11.52
C TRP A 184 15.76 -2.87 -12.37
N SER A 185 16.86 -3.58 -12.18
CA SER A 185 17.08 -4.89 -12.77
C SER A 185 16.10 -5.92 -12.21
N GLU A 186 15.92 -7.04 -12.93
CA GLU A 186 15.08 -8.14 -12.46
C GLU A 186 15.54 -8.69 -11.10
N GLU A 187 16.85 -8.71 -10.83
CA GLU A 187 17.42 -9.18 -9.56
C GLU A 187 17.07 -8.24 -8.39
N GLU A 188 17.20 -6.92 -8.59
CA GLU A 188 16.80 -5.91 -7.60
C GLU A 188 15.29 -5.98 -7.32
N GLN A 189 14.47 -6.11 -8.36
CA GLN A 189 13.03 -6.27 -8.20
C GLN A 189 12.67 -7.56 -7.45
N LEU A 190 13.31 -8.70 -7.76
CA LEU A 190 13.06 -9.95 -7.03
C LEU A 190 13.50 -9.87 -5.57
N ALA A 191 14.57 -9.13 -5.26
CA ALA A 191 15.00 -8.89 -3.88
C ALA A 191 13.96 -8.07 -3.11
N LEU A 192 13.41 -7.01 -3.71
CA LEU A 192 12.32 -6.21 -3.13
C LEU A 192 11.06 -7.06 -2.94
N VAL A 193 10.63 -7.79 -3.97
CA VAL A 193 9.48 -8.70 -3.91
C VAL A 193 9.61 -9.72 -2.78
N LYS A 194 10.81 -10.24 -2.55
CA LYS A 194 11.06 -11.18 -1.44
C LYS A 194 10.70 -10.56 -0.10
N ILE A 195 11.08 -9.31 0.12
CA ILE A 195 10.80 -8.58 1.37
C ILE A 195 9.31 -8.21 1.46
N LEU A 196 8.70 -7.76 0.36
CA LEU A 196 7.27 -7.44 0.31
C LEU A 196 6.38 -8.66 0.59
N LEU A 197 6.80 -9.87 0.21
CA LEU A 197 5.99 -11.09 0.37
C LEU A 197 6.32 -11.91 1.61
N LEU A 198 7.56 -11.87 2.11
CA LEU A 198 8.04 -12.76 3.16
C LEU A 198 8.59 -12.00 4.35
N ASP A 199 7.84 -12.05 5.44
CA ASP A 199 8.23 -11.48 6.73
C ASP A 199 9.12 -12.46 7.50
N ASN A 200 10.42 -12.41 7.25
CA ASN A 200 11.38 -13.30 7.92
C ASN A 200 11.52 -13.03 9.43
N GLU A 201 10.93 -11.95 9.96
CA GLU A 201 10.95 -11.62 11.38
C GLU A 201 9.73 -12.20 12.14
N SER A 202 8.67 -12.58 11.42
CA SER A 202 7.50 -13.24 11.97
C SER A 202 7.68 -14.74 12.23
N ASP A 203 6.95 -15.27 13.21
CA ASP A 203 6.85 -16.71 13.47
C ASP A 203 6.32 -17.49 12.25
N ASN A 204 5.53 -16.84 11.39
CA ASN A 204 5.07 -17.38 10.11
C ASN A 204 5.53 -16.48 8.95
N PRO A 205 6.69 -16.75 8.33
CA PRO A 205 7.18 -15.87 7.27
C PRO A 205 6.30 -15.75 6.03
N ARG A 206 5.36 -16.68 5.82
CA ARG A 206 4.41 -16.66 4.71
C ARG A 206 3.07 -16.03 5.06
N TRP A 207 2.93 -15.43 6.26
CA TRP A 207 1.64 -14.92 6.72
C TRP A 207 1.01 -13.94 5.75
N PHE A 208 1.80 -13.07 5.11
CA PHE A 208 1.29 -12.07 4.18
C PHE A 208 0.76 -12.72 2.89
N ILE A 209 1.49 -13.68 2.32
CA ILE A 209 1.04 -14.54 1.20
C ILE A 209 -0.26 -15.27 1.58
N GLU A 210 -0.30 -15.86 2.76
CA GLU A 210 -1.48 -16.59 3.26
C GLU A 210 -2.69 -15.65 3.42
N TRP A 211 -2.48 -14.42 3.88
CA TRP A 211 -3.51 -13.39 4.02
C TRP A 211 -4.05 -12.92 2.66
N MET A 212 -3.21 -12.72 1.64
CA MET A 212 -3.70 -12.26 0.33
C MET A 212 -4.40 -13.36 -0.49
N THR A 213 -4.00 -14.63 -0.30
CA THR A 213 -4.43 -15.76 -1.13
C THR A 213 -5.96 -15.89 -1.27
N PRO A 214 -6.80 -15.71 -0.23
CA PRO A 214 -8.25 -15.76 -0.34
C PRO A 214 -8.86 -14.76 -1.34
N TYR A 215 -8.18 -13.65 -1.62
CA TYR A 215 -8.65 -12.57 -2.50
C TYR A 215 -8.25 -12.73 -3.97
N LEU A 216 -7.36 -13.68 -4.25
CA LEU A 216 -6.82 -13.91 -5.59
C LEU A 216 -7.61 -14.99 -6.35
N SER A 217 -7.66 -14.83 -7.68
CA SER A 217 -8.19 -15.84 -8.58
C SER A 217 -7.25 -17.04 -8.67
N GLN A 218 -7.71 -18.13 -9.30
CA GLN A 218 -6.86 -19.31 -9.51
C GLN A 218 -5.65 -19.02 -10.39
N ASN A 219 -5.78 -18.10 -11.36
CA ASN A 219 -4.69 -17.70 -12.24
C ASN A 219 -3.65 -16.87 -11.47
N GLU A 220 -4.12 -15.87 -10.73
CA GLU A 220 -3.25 -15.00 -9.92
C GLU A 220 -2.51 -15.75 -8.82
N LYS A 221 -3.16 -16.76 -8.21
CA LYS A 221 -2.49 -17.68 -7.28
C LYS A 221 -1.33 -18.42 -7.94
N ALA A 222 -1.51 -18.89 -9.17
CA ALA A 222 -0.44 -19.56 -9.90
C ALA A 222 0.72 -18.59 -10.22
N LEU A 223 0.41 -17.34 -10.58
CA LEU A 223 1.44 -16.30 -10.78
C LEU A 223 2.22 -16.00 -9.49
N LEU A 224 1.52 -15.90 -8.36
CA LEU A 224 2.11 -15.69 -7.05
C LEU A 224 2.99 -16.88 -6.63
N ASP A 225 2.50 -18.12 -6.80
CA ASP A 225 3.25 -19.34 -6.48
C ASP A 225 4.55 -19.45 -7.30
N ASP A 226 4.49 -19.10 -8.60
CA ASP A 226 5.67 -19.08 -9.47
C ASP A 226 6.68 -18.02 -9.02
N LEU A 227 6.22 -16.83 -8.63
CA LEU A 227 7.07 -15.76 -8.14
C LEU A 227 7.69 -16.11 -6.78
N GLU A 228 6.92 -16.67 -5.87
CA GLU A 228 7.39 -17.12 -4.56
C GLU A 228 8.52 -18.15 -4.71
N GLN A 229 8.38 -19.10 -5.65
CA GLN A 229 9.44 -20.05 -5.95
C GLN A 229 10.71 -19.36 -6.45
N LYS A 230 10.61 -18.31 -7.28
CA LYS A 230 11.78 -17.56 -7.75
C LYS A 230 12.51 -16.89 -6.59
N VAL A 231 11.79 -16.17 -5.73
CA VAL A 231 12.41 -15.43 -4.61
C VAL A 231 12.92 -16.33 -3.48
N SER A 232 12.35 -17.53 -3.33
CA SER A 232 12.84 -18.55 -2.40
C SER A 232 14.21 -19.12 -2.80
N ASN A 233 14.59 -18.99 -4.08
CA ASN A 233 15.86 -19.48 -4.62
C ASN A 233 16.97 -18.41 -4.65
N LEU A 234 16.66 -17.18 -4.24
CA LEU A 234 17.62 -16.08 -4.00
C LEU A 234 18.30 -16.22 -2.64
#